data_AF-A0A510I1H7-F1
#
_entry.id   AF-A0A510I1H7-F1
#
_cell.length_a   1.000
_cell.length_b   1.000
_cell.length_c   1.000
_cell.angle_alpha   90.00
_cell.angle_beta   90.00
_cell.angle_gamma   90.00
#
_symmetry.space_group_name_H-M   'P 1'
#
loop_
_entity.id
_entity.type
_entity.pdbx_description
1 polymer ?
#
loop_
_entity_poly.entity_id
_entity_poly.type
_entity_poly.pdbx_seq_one_letter_code
_entity_poly.pdbx_strand_id
1 'polypeptide(L)'
;MFKLATGFATLAVLIQLVAGQSQVWGQCGGIGWTGATTCVAGSVCTKSNDYYSQCIPGAAAPSSAPPASTPVSVPPSQPSGSSGGLANIPASKLTQFSNFGTNPNNVQMFVYKPKNVAANPPLIVASHYCSGTAQAYFTGSKFAQLAETYGYVVIFPSSPHSGTCWDVSSDETLMHDGGSDSLSIANAARFAISNWGVDPNRVFAVGTSSGAMMTSVLAGAYPDIFKAGIVDSGVAFGCFAVPGQPEDSWNSQCSEGQLVLTGQQWAQKVKNAFPGFTGTYPKMQVWHGTADTTLYPQNFFEEVKQWTTIFNYPSTPLSNVTQTNLGSNYHNATFGPNFQAILATGVGHTVPLFEQQYLQFLGIA
;
A
#
# COMPACT_ATOMS: atom_id res chain seq x y z
N MET A 1 -80.97 -7.07 -32.42
CA MET A 1 -80.52 -8.25 -33.18
C MET A 1 -79.22 -7.89 -33.88
N PHE A 2 -78.09 -8.45 -33.47
CA PHE A 2 -77.09 -9.12 -34.32
C PHE A 2 -75.90 -9.56 -33.47
N LYS A 3 -75.58 -10.85 -33.61
CA LYS A 3 -74.47 -11.58 -32.99
C LYS A 3 -73.14 -11.20 -33.65
N LEU A 4 -72.04 -11.13 -32.90
CA LEU A 4 -70.67 -11.37 -33.38
C LEU A 4 -69.90 -11.97 -32.18
N ALA A 5 -69.72 -13.28 -32.08
CA ALA A 5 -68.73 -14.13 -32.77
C ALA A 5 -67.30 -13.96 -32.22
N THR A 6 -66.94 -14.97 -31.43
CA THR A 6 -65.65 -15.47 -30.93
C THR A 6 -64.40 -15.18 -31.75
N GLY A 7 -63.30 -14.90 -31.03
CA GLY A 7 -61.93 -15.04 -31.50
C GLY A 7 -60.92 -14.85 -30.36
N PHE A 8 -60.72 -15.88 -29.52
CA PHE A 8 -59.58 -15.91 -28.58
C PHE A 8 -58.32 -16.30 -29.34
N ALA A 9 -57.48 -15.32 -29.67
CA ALA A 9 -56.11 -15.55 -30.13
C ALA A 9 -55.20 -15.69 -28.91
N THR A 10 -54.80 -16.91 -28.57
CA THR A 10 -53.73 -17.19 -27.62
C THR A 10 -52.40 -16.72 -28.20
N LEU A 11 -51.90 -15.58 -27.69
CA LEU A 11 -50.56 -15.10 -27.97
C LEU A 11 -49.57 -15.91 -27.12
N ALA A 12 -48.98 -16.96 -27.69
CA ALA A 12 -47.84 -17.65 -27.09
C ALA A 12 -46.62 -16.73 -27.18
N VAL A 13 -46.32 -16.01 -26.09
CA VAL A 13 -45.07 -15.26 -25.95
C VAL A 13 -43.95 -16.28 -25.76
N LEU A 14 -43.22 -16.59 -26.84
CA LEU A 14 -41.90 -17.19 -26.74
C LEU A 14 -40.97 -16.14 -26.12
N ILE A 15 -40.78 -16.22 -24.80
CA ILE A 15 -39.67 -15.53 -24.14
C ILE A 15 -38.40 -16.21 -24.63
N GLN A 16 -37.73 -15.60 -25.61
CA GLN A 16 -36.35 -15.96 -25.90
C GLN A 16 -35.51 -15.48 -24.70
N LEU A 17 -35.09 -16.43 -23.87
CA LEU A 17 -34.03 -16.22 -22.89
C LEU A 17 -32.76 -15.90 -23.69
N VAL A 18 -32.46 -14.61 -23.82
CA VAL A 18 -31.15 -14.16 -24.28
C VAL A 18 -30.17 -14.59 -23.19
N ALA A 19 -29.47 -15.70 -23.41
CA ALA A 19 -28.37 -16.10 -22.54
C ALA A 19 -27.22 -15.10 -22.75
N GLY A 20 -27.25 -14.00 -21.98
CA GLY A 20 -26.14 -13.05 -21.92
C GLY A 20 -24.87 -13.75 -21.44
N GLN A 21 -23.71 -13.21 -21.76
CA GLN A 21 -22.44 -13.76 -21.29
C GLN A 21 -22.37 -13.72 -19.75
N SER A 22 -21.88 -14.79 -19.15
CA SER A 22 -21.63 -14.86 -17.71
C SER A 22 -20.47 -13.94 -17.36
N GLN A 23 -20.66 -13.12 -16.33
CA GLN A 23 -19.63 -12.19 -15.86
C GLN A 23 -18.43 -12.95 -15.32
N VAL A 24 -17.30 -12.25 -15.15
CA VAL A 24 -16.11 -12.82 -14.52
C VAL A 24 -16.49 -13.38 -13.14
N TRP A 25 -16.02 -14.60 -12.84
CA TRP A 25 -16.40 -15.43 -11.67
C TRP A 25 -17.85 -15.93 -11.64
N GLY A 26 -18.65 -15.66 -12.67
CA GLY A 26 -20.00 -16.20 -12.82
C GLY A 26 -20.00 -17.67 -13.27
N GLN A 27 -21.09 -18.40 -12.95
CA GLN A 27 -21.29 -19.77 -13.44
C GLN A 27 -21.55 -19.74 -14.95
N CYS A 28 -20.86 -20.62 -15.68
CA CYS A 28 -20.93 -20.72 -17.14
C CYS A 28 -21.20 -22.15 -17.64
N GLY A 29 -21.53 -23.08 -16.74
CA GLY A 29 -21.81 -24.47 -17.11
C GLY A 29 -22.01 -25.39 -15.91
N GLY A 30 -22.34 -26.65 -16.20
CA GLY A 30 -22.63 -27.70 -15.22
C GLY A 30 -23.89 -28.49 -15.57
N ILE A 31 -23.98 -29.75 -15.14
CA ILE A 31 -25.19 -30.57 -15.27
C ILE A 31 -26.36 -29.87 -14.57
N GLY A 32 -27.43 -29.59 -15.33
CA GLY A 32 -28.63 -28.90 -14.85
C GLY A 32 -28.59 -27.37 -14.93
N TRP A 33 -27.47 -26.77 -15.38
CA TRP A 33 -27.38 -25.33 -15.60
C TRP A 33 -28.14 -24.91 -16.86
N THR A 34 -29.07 -23.97 -16.73
CA THR A 34 -29.86 -23.40 -17.85
C THR A 34 -29.50 -21.95 -18.18
N GLY A 35 -28.45 -21.41 -17.56
CA GLY A 35 -28.01 -20.02 -17.74
C GLY A 35 -26.94 -19.85 -18.82
N ALA A 36 -26.23 -18.73 -18.76
CA ALA A 36 -25.15 -18.38 -19.67
C ALA A 36 -24.10 -19.49 -19.79
N THR A 37 -23.71 -19.88 -21.01
CA THR A 37 -22.66 -20.89 -21.25
C THR A 37 -21.36 -20.32 -21.81
N THR A 38 -21.33 -19.00 -22.03
CA THR A 38 -20.16 -18.27 -22.51
C THR A 38 -19.81 -17.17 -21.51
N CYS A 39 -18.51 -16.85 -21.41
CA CYS A 39 -18.00 -15.84 -20.49
C CYS A 39 -17.81 -14.50 -21.19
N VAL A 40 -17.83 -13.41 -20.42
CA VAL A 40 -17.45 -12.08 -20.92
C VAL A 40 -16.00 -12.05 -21.38
N ALA A 41 -15.71 -11.18 -22.35
CA ALA A 41 -14.39 -11.03 -22.95
C ALA A 41 -13.27 -10.89 -21.88
N GLY A 42 -12.17 -11.62 -22.06
CA GLY A 42 -11.06 -11.68 -21.10
C GLY A 42 -11.16 -12.80 -20.05
N SER A 43 -12.25 -13.59 -20.06
CA SER A 43 -12.42 -14.75 -19.18
C SER A 43 -12.83 -16.01 -19.94
N VAL A 44 -12.47 -17.18 -19.42
CA VAL A 44 -12.73 -18.49 -20.03
C VAL A 44 -13.55 -19.36 -19.09
N CYS A 45 -14.56 -20.03 -19.64
CA CYS A 45 -15.39 -20.96 -18.88
C CYS A 45 -14.58 -22.20 -18.52
N THR A 46 -14.18 -22.32 -17.26
CA THR A 46 -13.35 -23.41 -16.77
C THR A 46 -14.19 -24.35 -15.91
N LYS A 47 -14.19 -25.64 -16.27
CA LYS A 47 -14.92 -26.68 -15.51
C LYS A 47 -14.25 -26.90 -14.17
N SER A 48 -15.00 -26.74 -13.08
CA SER A 48 -14.57 -27.10 -11.72
C SER A 48 -14.97 -28.54 -11.38
N ASN A 49 -16.22 -28.91 -11.69
CA ASN A 49 -16.72 -30.29 -11.58
C ASN A 49 -17.90 -30.52 -12.55
N ASP A 50 -18.50 -31.70 -12.52
CA ASP A 50 -19.58 -32.08 -13.44
C ASP A 50 -20.84 -31.20 -13.33
N TYR A 51 -21.09 -30.63 -12.14
CA TYR A 51 -22.25 -29.78 -11.87
C TYR A 51 -21.92 -28.27 -11.91
N TYR A 52 -20.65 -27.89 -12.06
CA TYR A 52 -20.23 -26.49 -11.96
C TYR A 52 -19.01 -26.13 -12.82
N SER A 53 -19.17 -25.11 -13.67
CA SER A 53 -18.10 -24.45 -14.44
C SER A 53 -18.19 -22.94 -14.23
N GLN A 54 -17.04 -22.25 -14.15
CA GLN A 54 -16.96 -20.82 -13.79
C GLN A 54 -16.09 -20.03 -14.78
N CYS A 55 -16.45 -18.76 -15.02
CA CYS A 55 -15.63 -17.84 -15.80
C CYS A 55 -14.41 -17.38 -15.02
N ILE A 56 -13.22 -17.80 -15.44
CA ILE A 56 -11.95 -17.44 -14.79
C ILE A 56 -11.18 -16.47 -15.71
N PRO A 57 -10.62 -15.36 -15.20
CA PRO A 57 -9.72 -14.51 -15.98
C PRO A 57 -8.50 -15.29 -16.48
N GLY A 58 -8.25 -15.27 -17.78
CA GLY A 58 -7.15 -16.03 -18.39
C GLY A 58 -7.30 -16.08 -19.91
N ALA A 59 -6.26 -15.66 -20.63
CA ALA A 59 -6.29 -15.28 -22.03
C ALA A 59 -6.97 -16.32 -22.96
N ALA A 60 -8.09 -15.93 -23.58
CA ALA A 60 -8.53 -16.58 -24.80
C ALA A 60 -7.53 -16.24 -25.93
N ALA A 61 -6.96 -17.27 -26.56
CA ALA A 61 -6.14 -17.13 -27.76
C ALA A 61 -6.96 -16.49 -28.91
N PRO A 62 -6.32 -15.78 -29.86
CA PRO A 62 -7.03 -14.87 -30.76
C PRO A 62 -7.66 -15.62 -31.94
N SER A 63 -8.87 -15.22 -32.32
CA SER A 63 -9.42 -15.53 -33.64
C SER A 63 -9.88 -14.26 -34.35
N SER A 64 -9.27 -14.07 -35.53
CA SER A 64 -9.74 -13.34 -36.72
C SER A 64 -9.99 -11.82 -36.65
N ALA A 65 -8.98 -11.09 -37.14
CA ALA A 65 -8.99 -9.89 -38.00
C ALA A 65 -9.87 -8.66 -37.63
N PRO A 66 -9.28 -7.47 -37.43
CA PRO A 66 -10.02 -6.21 -37.38
C PRO A 66 -10.21 -5.60 -38.79
N PRO A 67 -11.31 -4.85 -39.03
CA PRO A 67 -11.45 -4.04 -40.23
C PRO A 67 -10.55 -2.80 -40.15
N ALA A 68 -10.10 -2.34 -41.31
CA ALA A 68 -9.23 -1.19 -41.47
C ALA A 68 -9.81 0.08 -40.82
N SER A 69 -9.08 0.67 -39.89
CA SER A 69 -9.32 2.02 -39.37
C SER A 69 -8.15 2.93 -39.74
N THR A 70 -8.52 4.14 -40.14
CA THR A 70 -7.68 5.23 -40.64
C THR A 70 -6.56 5.63 -39.66
N PRO A 71 -5.39 6.11 -40.14
CA PRO A 71 -4.30 6.50 -39.27
C PRO A 71 -4.69 7.75 -38.48
N VAL A 72 -4.80 7.62 -37.16
CA VAL A 72 -4.78 8.76 -36.24
C VAL A 72 -3.32 9.07 -35.97
N SER A 73 -2.90 10.27 -36.36
CA SER A 73 -1.57 10.81 -36.15
C SER A 73 -1.27 10.87 -34.65
N VAL A 74 -0.40 9.97 -34.19
CA VAL A 74 0.21 10.04 -32.86
C VAL A 74 1.15 11.25 -32.84
N PRO A 75 0.99 12.22 -31.91
CA PRO A 75 1.98 13.27 -31.72
C PRO A 75 3.32 12.64 -31.32
N PRO A 76 4.47 13.18 -31.76
CA PRO A 76 5.76 12.59 -31.44
C PRO A 76 5.96 12.53 -29.94
N SER A 77 6.31 11.33 -29.47
CA SER A 77 6.84 11.06 -28.13
C SER A 77 7.83 12.15 -27.73
N GLN A 78 7.48 12.91 -26.69
CA GLN A 78 8.43 13.79 -26.02
C GLN A 78 9.64 12.95 -25.56
N PRO A 79 10.87 13.50 -25.60
CA PRO A 79 12.05 12.77 -25.19
C PRO A 79 11.91 12.34 -23.72
N SER A 80 12.06 11.04 -23.51
CA SER A 80 12.22 10.40 -22.22
C SER A 80 13.29 11.15 -21.41
N GLY A 81 12.88 11.78 -20.30
CA GLY A 81 13.82 12.29 -19.31
C GLY A 81 14.67 11.14 -18.79
N SER A 82 15.99 11.29 -18.92
CA SER A 82 16.98 10.24 -18.71
C SER A 82 16.76 9.46 -17.42
N SER A 83 16.92 8.14 -17.48
CA SER A 83 17.22 7.25 -16.35
C SER A 83 18.55 7.70 -15.69
N GLY A 84 18.49 8.82 -14.97
CA GLY A 84 19.65 9.53 -14.49
C GLY A 84 20.14 8.93 -13.17
N GLY A 85 21.42 8.56 -13.14
CA GLY A 85 22.10 8.26 -11.88
C GLY A 85 22.01 9.44 -10.91
N LEU A 86 22.28 9.18 -9.62
CA LEU A 86 22.11 10.15 -8.52
C LEU A 86 22.79 11.51 -8.78
N ALA A 87 23.87 11.53 -9.56
CA ALA A 87 24.58 12.74 -9.98
C ALA A 87 23.67 13.75 -10.73
N ASN A 88 22.69 13.27 -11.49
CA ASN A 88 21.81 14.11 -12.32
C ASN A 88 20.68 14.79 -11.53
N ILE A 89 20.44 14.37 -10.29
CA ILE A 89 19.45 14.99 -9.41
C ILE A 89 20.03 16.32 -8.89
N PRO A 90 19.33 17.46 -9.00
CA PRO A 90 19.77 18.71 -8.37
C PRO A 90 19.95 18.54 -6.85
N ALA A 91 21.09 18.97 -6.33
CA ALA A 91 21.33 18.96 -4.88
C ALA A 91 20.45 19.98 -4.15
N SER A 92 20.06 19.65 -2.92
CA SER A 92 19.31 20.51 -1.99
C SER A 92 17.99 21.02 -2.54
N LYS A 93 17.38 20.30 -3.49
CA LYS A 93 16.12 20.69 -4.14
C LYS A 93 15.22 19.48 -4.30
N LEU A 94 13.97 19.61 -3.86
CA LEU A 94 12.93 18.62 -4.14
C LEU A 94 12.69 18.56 -5.65
N THR A 95 12.87 17.39 -6.23
CA THR A 95 12.80 17.18 -7.68
C THR A 95 11.89 16.00 -7.98
N GLN A 96 10.88 16.21 -8.83
CA GLN A 96 10.06 15.11 -9.30
C GLN A 96 10.89 14.20 -10.22
N PHE A 97 10.71 12.89 -10.09
CA PHE A 97 11.27 11.92 -11.03
C PHE A 97 10.20 10.91 -11.45
N SER A 98 10.41 10.32 -12.61
CA SER A 98 9.53 9.32 -13.22
C SER A 98 10.39 8.17 -13.76
N ASN A 99 9.77 7.21 -14.46
CA ASN A 99 10.46 6.06 -15.08
C ASN A 99 11.18 5.14 -14.07
N PHE A 100 10.62 4.97 -12.88
CA PHE A 100 11.17 4.14 -11.80
C PHE A 100 10.64 2.69 -11.79
N GLY A 101 9.91 2.28 -12.82
CA GLY A 101 9.28 0.97 -12.94
C GLY A 101 7.75 1.06 -13.01
N THR A 102 7.09 -0.09 -12.82
CA THR A 102 5.62 -0.20 -12.84
C THR A 102 5.00 0.71 -11.78
N ASN A 103 4.02 1.51 -12.18
CA ASN A 103 3.33 2.50 -11.35
C ASN A 103 1.83 2.54 -11.73
N PRO A 104 1.04 1.55 -11.31
CA PRO A 104 -0.32 1.35 -11.81
C PRO A 104 -1.25 2.53 -11.48
N ASN A 105 -1.08 3.16 -10.32
CA ASN A 105 -1.93 4.26 -9.84
C ASN A 105 -1.38 5.65 -10.17
N ASN A 106 -0.26 5.74 -10.90
CA ASN A 106 0.42 7.00 -11.18
C ASN A 106 0.82 7.78 -9.91
N VAL A 107 1.26 7.07 -8.87
CA VAL A 107 1.88 7.70 -7.68
C VAL A 107 3.02 8.59 -8.14
N GLN A 108 2.99 9.86 -7.75
CA GLN A 108 4.06 10.79 -8.12
C GLN A 108 5.24 10.60 -7.17
N MET A 109 6.46 10.62 -7.68
CA MET A 109 7.65 10.46 -6.87
C MET A 109 8.52 11.71 -6.91
N PHE A 110 8.91 12.19 -5.72
CA PHE A 110 9.82 13.31 -5.56
C PHE A 110 11.02 12.85 -4.77
N VAL A 111 12.21 13.31 -5.14
CA VAL A 111 13.47 12.99 -4.47
C VAL A 111 14.13 14.26 -3.97
N TYR A 112 14.71 14.18 -2.78
CA TYR A 112 15.65 15.17 -2.24
C TYR A 112 17.02 14.52 -2.08
N LYS A 113 18.00 15.04 -2.80
CA LYS A 113 19.42 14.67 -2.66
C LYS A 113 20.14 15.79 -1.91
N PRO A 114 20.81 15.52 -0.78
CA PRO A 114 21.58 16.54 -0.07
C PRO A 114 22.80 16.98 -0.87
N LYS A 115 23.40 18.12 -0.50
CA LYS A 115 24.63 18.62 -1.11
C LYS A 115 25.80 17.64 -0.94
N ASN A 116 25.92 17.08 0.26
CA ASN A 116 26.95 16.10 0.60
C ASN A 116 26.30 14.74 0.79
N VAL A 117 26.12 14.01 -0.30
CA VAL A 117 25.58 12.65 -0.24
C VAL A 117 26.68 11.65 0.13
N ALA A 118 26.35 10.68 0.99
CA ALA A 118 27.25 9.59 1.32
C ALA A 118 27.51 8.70 0.10
N ALA A 119 28.63 7.96 0.09
CA ALA A 119 29.02 7.13 -1.05
C ALA A 119 28.05 5.98 -1.35
N ASN A 120 27.54 5.33 -0.30
CA ASN A 120 26.43 4.37 -0.37
C ASN A 120 25.32 4.92 0.54
N PRO A 121 24.51 5.87 0.06
CA PRO A 121 23.62 6.60 0.94
C PRO A 121 22.48 5.71 1.43
N PRO A 122 22.06 5.85 2.70
CA PRO A 122 20.76 5.36 3.12
C PRO A 122 19.65 6.02 2.30
N LEU A 123 18.52 5.33 2.22
CA LEU A 123 17.29 5.87 1.64
C LEU A 123 16.20 5.91 2.70
N ILE A 124 15.54 7.06 2.82
CA ILE A 124 14.28 7.20 3.55
C ILE A 124 13.17 7.44 2.54
N VAL A 125 12.13 6.62 2.57
CA VAL A 125 10.85 6.89 1.90
C VAL A 125 9.91 7.51 2.93
N ALA A 126 9.58 8.79 2.75
CA ALA A 126 8.84 9.61 3.71
C ALA A 126 7.41 9.90 3.18
N SER A 127 6.44 9.09 3.60
CA SER A 127 5.05 9.11 3.10
C SER A 127 4.16 10.06 3.90
N HIS A 128 3.42 10.93 3.20
CA HIS A 128 2.58 11.96 3.81
C HIS A 128 1.24 11.42 4.36
N TYR A 129 0.54 12.26 5.11
CA TYR A 129 -0.82 12.04 5.64
C TYR A 129 -1.92 12.36 4.62
N CYS A 130 -3.16 11.93 4.85
CA CYS A 130 -4.32 12.33 4.03
C CYS A 130 -4.46 13.86 3.94
N SER A 131 -4.97 14.40 2.84
CA SER A 131 -4.93 15.83 2.43
C SER A 131 -3.53 16.42 2.24
N GLY A 132 -2.47 15.64 2.45
CA GLY A 132 -1.09 16.02 2.24
C GLY A 132 -0.62 15.80 0.80
N THR A 133 0.63 16.17 0.55
CA THR A 133 1.35 15.90 -0.70
C THR A 133 2.83 15.69 -0.38
N ALA A 134 3.60 15.20 -1.35
CA ALA A 134 5.06 15.15 -1.23
C ALA A 134 5.65 16.53 -0.87
N GLN A 135 5.17 17.61 -1.50
CA GLN A 135 5.63 18.97 -1.21
C GLN A 135 5.29 19.40 0.21
N ALA A 136 4.07 19.12 0.69
CA ALA A 136 3.64 19.48 2.04
C ALA A 136 4.49 18.77 3.10
N TYR A 137 4.74 17.46 2.94
CA TYR A 137 5.54 16.69 3.89
C TYR A 137 7.03 17.04 3.82
N PHE A 138 7.55 17.36 2.63
CA PHE A 138 8.90 17.92 2.47
C PHE A 138 9.06 19.24 3.24
N THR A 139 8.09 20.16 3.17
CA THR A 139 8.17 21.45 3.88
C THR A 139 7.85 21.35 5.37
N GLY A 140 6.98 20.42 5.75
CA GLY A 140 6.45 20.28 7.11
C GLY A 140 7.29 19.38 8.02
N SER A 141 8.25 18.63 7.45
CA SER A 141 9.17 17.76 8.18
C SER A 141 10.62 18.24 8.08
N LYS A 142 11.49 17.65 8.89
CA LYS A 142 12.93 17.90 8.88
C LYS A 142 13.73 16.85 8.12
N PHE A 143 13.10 15.89 7.44
CA PHE A 143 13.83 14.82 6.76
C PHE A 143 14.82 15.33 5.72
N ALA A 144 14.46 16.35 4.93
CA ALA A 144 15.37 16.94 3.95
C ALA A 144 16.48 17.78 4.62
N GLN A 145 16.15 18.53 5.66
CA GLN A 145 17.13 19.31 6.42
C GLN A 145 18.19 18.41 7.06
N LEU A 146 17.76 17.32 7.69
CA LEU A 146 18.67 16.37 8.34
C LEU A 146 19.46 15.54 7.32
N ALA A 147 18.95 15.35 6.10
CA ALA A 147 19.69 14.73 5.00
C ALA A 147 20.98 15.50 4.68
N GLU A 148 20.97 16.83 4.80
CA GLU A 148 22.17 17.67 4.61
C GLU A 148 23.26 17.42 5.66
N THR A 149 22.87 16.89 6.83
CA THR A 149 23.80 16.56 7.92
C THR A 149 24.30 15.12 7.81
N TYR A 150 23.41 14.18 7.50
CA TYR A 150 23.69 12.74 7.58
C TYR A 150 23.90 12.05 6.22
N GLY A 151 23.74 12.77 5.11
CA GLY A 151 24.11 12.30 3.77
C GLY A 151 23.24 11.19 3.20
N TYR A 152 22.02 10.98 3.72
CA TYR A 152 21.03 10.06 3.14
C TYR A 152 20.19 10.74 2.04
N VAL A 153 19.55 9.95 1.19
CA VAL A 153 18.60 10.42 0.18
C VAL A 153 17.18 10.24 0.71
N VAL A 154 16.27 11.14 0.33
CA VAL A 154 14.84 11.02 0.70
C VAL A 154 13.98 10.95 -0.54
N ILE A 155 13.08 9.97 -0.60
CA ILE A 155 11.97 9.95 -1.55
C ILE A 155 10.69 10.35 -0.79
N PHE A 156 9.99 11.36 -1.31
CA PHE A 156 8.67 11.77 -0.88
C PHE A 156 7.67 11.33 -1.96
N PRO A 157 6.99 10.19 -1.80
CA PRO A 157 5.92 9.81 -2.70
C PRO A 157 4.70 10.72 -2.47
N SER A 158 3.88 10.96 -3.51
CA SER A 158 2.63 11.71 -3.42
C SER A 158 1.47 10.87 -3.92
N SER A 159 0.47 10.66 -3.05
CA SER A 159 -0.72 9.88 -3.37
C SER A 159 -1.48 10.48 -4.57
N PRO A 160 -1.97 9.63 -5.50
CA PRO A 160 -2.76 10.06 -6.64
C PRO A 160 -4.27 10.17 -6.34
N HIS A 161 -4.71 9.73 -5.16
CA HIS A 161 -6.13 9.55 -4.83
C HIS A 161 -6.83 10.85 -4.46
N SER A 162 -8.15 10.86 -4.59
CA SER A 162 -8.98 11.98 -4.10
C SER A 162 -8.90 12.04 -2.58
N GLY A 163 -8.61 13.21 -2.02
CA GLY A 163 -8.30 13.33 -0.59
C GLY A 163 -6.89 12.87 -0.22
N THR A 164 -6.09 12.37 -1.17
CA THR A 164 -4.65 12.07 -1.07
C THR A 164 -4.29 11.13 0.08
N CYS A 165 -5.23 10.28 0.51
CA CYS A 165 -4.90 9.14 1.35
C CYS A 165 -4.15 8.09 0.52
N TRP A 166 -3.41 7.22 1.17
CA TRP A 166 -2.75 6.08 0.54
C TRP A 166 -3.70 4.89 0.49
N ASP A 167 -3.73 4.19 -0.63
CA ASP A 167 -4.39 2.89 -0.65
C ASP A 167 -3.63 1.91 0.25
N VAL A 168 -4.24 1.59 1.38
CA VAL A 168 -3.79 0.61 2.39
C VAL A 168 -4.87 -0.45 2.65
N SER A 169 -5.80 -0.57 1.69
CA SER A 169 -7.09 -1.23 1.88
C SER A 169 -7.35 -2.38 0.90
N SER A 170 -6.88 -2.22 -0.35
CA SER A 170 -7.05 -3.19 -1.43
C SER A 170 -6.21 -4.44 -1.23
N ASP A 171 -6.58 -5.53 -1.92
CA ASP A 171 -5.76 -6.74 -1.93
C ASP A 171 -4.44 -6.50 -2.69
N GLU A 172 -4.46 -5.65 -3.72
CA GLU A 172 -3.29 -5.27 -4.53
C GLU A 172 -2.21 -4.58 -3.68
N THR A 173 -2.58 -3.57 -2.88
CA THR A 173 -1.61 -2.83 -2.06
C THR A 173 -1.07 -3.67 -0.90
N LEU A 174 -1.88 -4.63 -0.40
CA LEU A 174 -1.56 -5.49 0.73
C LEU A 174 -0.82 -6.78 0.33
N MET A 175 -0.45 -6.95 -0.93
CA MET A 175 0.29 -8.12 -1.42
C MET A 175 1.63 -7.69 -2.05
N HIS A 176 2.67 -8.48 -1.82
CA HIS A 176 3.98 -8.31 -2.43
C HIS A 176 3.85 -8.36 -3.95
N ASP A 177 4.29 -7.28 -4.60
CA ASP A 177 4.14 -7.08 -6.04
C ASP A 177 2.70 -7.18 -6.56
N GLY A 178 1.70 -6.98 -5.69
CA GLY A 178 0.28 -7.10 -6.01
C GLY A 178 -0.27 -5.95 -6.85
N GLY A 179 0.32 -4.75 -6.74
CA GLY A 179 -0.12 -3.56 -7.47
C GLY A 179 -0.25 -2.33 -6.58
N SER A 180 -1.12 -1.42 -7.01
CA SER A 180 -1.50 -0.21 -6.30
C SER A 180 -0.29 0.68 -5.87
N ASP A 181 -0.49 1.47 -4.83
CA ASP A 181 0.43 2.49 -4.34
C ASP A 181 1.70 1.85 -3.74
N SER A 182 1.56 0.75 -3.01
CA SER A 182 2.68 0.10 -2.33
C SER A 182 3.70 -0.45 -3.33
N LEU A 183 3.26 -1.04 -4.46
CA LEU A 183 4.15 -1.46 -5.54
C LEU A 183 4.89 -0.27 -6.15
N SER A 184 4.19 0.84 -6.36
CA SER A 184 4.77 2.04 -6.94
C SER A 184 5.91 2.57 -6.07
N ILE A 185 5.69 2.63 -4.76
CA ILE A 185 6.69 3.05 -3.76
C ILE A 185 7.85 2.05 -3.68
N ALA A 186 7.56 0.75 -3.65
CA ALA A 186 8.56 -0.30 -3.66
C ALA A 186 9.47 -0.23 -4.91
N ASN A 187 8.89 0.04 -6.08
CA ASN A 187 9.64 0.21 -7.33
C ASN A 187 10.52 1.46 -7.32
N ALA A 188 10.06 2.57 -6.75
CA ALA A 188 10.90 3.75 -6.54
C ALA A 188 12.13 3.45 -5.66
N ALA A 189 11.96 2.64 -4.61
CA ALA A 189 13.07 2.17 -3.78
C ALA A 189 14.02 1.22 -4.54
N ARG A 190 13.49 0.22 -5.26
CA ARG A 190 14.30 -0.69 -6.12
C ARG A 190 15.10 0.08 -7.16
N PHE A 191 14.49 1.11 -7.76
CA PHE A 191 15.13 1.99 -8.71
C PHE A 191 16.29 2.75 -8.08
N ALA A 192 16.09 3.33 -6.90
CA ALA A 192 17.14 4.03 -6.17
C ALA A 192 18.31 3.12 -5.81
N ILE A 193 18.06 1.88 -5.35
CA ILE A 193 19.11 0.88 -5.12
C ILE A 193 19.91 0.63 -6.39
N SER A 194 19.21 0.38 -7.51
CA SER A 194 19.85 -0.07 -8.76
C SER A 194 20.58 1.06 -9.50
N ASN A 195 20.13 2.31 -9.37
CA ASN A 195 20.57 3.42 -10.22
C ASN A 195 21.28 4.54 -9.45
N TRP A 196 21.06 4.65 -8.14
CA TRP A 196 21.59 5.75 -7.32
C TRP A 196 22.67 5.30 -6.34
N GLY A 197 23.03 4.02 -6.30
CA GLY A 197 24.03 3.50 -5.36
C GLY A 197 23.54 3.47 -3.91
N VAL A 198 22.22 3.55 -3.69
CA VAL A 198 21.63 3.40 -2.37
C VAL A 198 22.03 2.05 -1.78
N ASP A 199 22.42 2.04 -0.50
CA ASP A 199 22.75 0.82 0.21
C ASP A 199 21.47 -0.03 0.42
N PRO A 200 21.37 -1.24 -0.17
CA PRO A 200 20.18 -2.09 -0.04
C PRO A 200 19.93 -2.55 1.40
N ASN A 201 20.91 -2.42 2.31
CA ASN A 201 20.75 -2.72 3.73
C ASN A 201 20.30 -1.51 4.56
N ARG A 202 20.12 -0.33 3.94
CA ARG A 202 19.75 0.92 4.62
C ARG A 202 18.62 1.64 3.89
N VAL A 203 17.57 0.90 3.56
CA VAL A 203 16.34 1.42 2.96
C VAL A 203 15.23 1.40 4.00
N PHE A 204 14.64 2.57 4.26
CA PHE A 204 13.74 2.79 5.38
C PHE A 204 12.43 3.41 4.92
N ALA A 205 11.33 3.02 5.55
CA ALA A 205 10.02 3.63 5.34
C ALA A 205 9.63 4.44 6.59
N VAL A 206 9.11 5.64 6.39
CA VAL A 206 8.62 6.51 7.45
C VAL A 206 7.35 7.17 6.96
N GLY A 207 6.37 7.35 7.85
CA GLY A 207 5.21 8.16 7.51
C GLY A 207 4.35 8.51 8.70
N THR A 208 3.38 9.38 8.42
CA THR A 208 2.46 9.95 9.42
C THR A 208 1.02 9.71 8.99
N SER A 209 0.12 9.35 9.92
CA SER A 209 -1.30 9.09 9.62
C SER A 209 -1.45 8.01 8.52
N SER A 210 -2.14 8.29 7.42
CA SER A 210 -2.23 7.39 6.26
C SER A 210 -0.84 6.96 5.73
N GLY A 211 0.16 7.84 5.76
CA GLY A 211 1.54 7.48 5.40
C GLY A 211 2.21 6.52 6.41
N ALA A 212 1.78 6.57 7.67
CA ALA A 212 2.19 5.63 8.70
C ALA A 212 1.54 4.25 8.45
N MET A 213 0.26 4.22 8.07
CA MET A 213 -0.40 2.99 7.61
C MET A 213 0.33 2.38 6.41
N MET A 214 0.69 3.21 5.41
CA MET A 214 1.47 2.77 4.27
C MET A 214 2.86 2.27 4.69
N THR A 215 3.48 2.84 5.72
CA THR A 215 4.73 2.31 6.28
C THR A 215 4.55 0.89 6.84
N SER A 216 3.45 0.62 7.55
CA SER A 216 3.11 -0.75 7.97
C SER A 216 2.92 -1.68 6.76
N VAL A 217 2.23 -1.22 5.70
CA VAL A 217 2.04 -1.96 4.43
C VAL A 217 3.38 -2.31 3.80
N LEU A 218 4.27 -1.33 3.61
CA LEU A 218 5.59 -1.53 3.03
C LEU A 218 6.44 -2.50 3.86
N ALA A 219 6.34 -2.44 5.19
CA ALA A 219 7.07 -3.33 6.07
C ALA A 219 6.58 -4.79 6.01
N GLY A 220 5.27 -4.99 5.82
CA GLY A 220 4.68 -6.32 5.72
C GLY A 220 4.78 -6.94 4.33
N ALA A 221 4.50 -6.17 3.28
CA ALA A 221 4.45 -6.63 1.90
C ALA A 221 5.81 -6.56 1.18
N TYR A 222 6.75 -5.70 1.60
CA TYR A 222 8.07 -5.57 0.97
C TYR A 222 9.25 -5.68 1.96
N PRO A 223 9.28 -6.71 2.83
CA PRO A 223 10.36 -6.90 3.82
C PRO A 223 11.72 -7.23 3.18
N ASP A 224 11.73 -7.66 1.91
CA ASP A 224 12.93 -7.84 1.11
C ASP A 224 13.61 -6.51 0.73
N ILE A 225 12.85 -5.41 0.65
CA ILE A 225 13.36 -4.07 0.31
C ILE A 225 13.67 -3.28 1.58
N PHE A 226 12.69 -3.09 2.44
CA PHE A 226 12.80 -2.21 3.60
C PHE A 226 13.49 -2.92 4.77
N LYS A 227 14.28 -2.16 5.55
CA LYS A 227 15.09 -2.69 6.67
C LYS A 227 14.68 -2.12 8.02
N ALA A 228 14.01 -0.97 8.02
CA ALA A 228 13.30 -0.45 9.18
C ALA A 228 12.12 0.45 8.79
N GLY A 229 11.14 0.57 9.70
CA GLY A 229 9.94 1.35 9.55
C GLY A 229 9.67 2.25 10.76
N ILE A 230 9.26 3.50 10.53
CA ILE A 230 8.73 4.40 11.57
C ILE A 230 7.26 4.69 11.27
N VAL A 231 6.37 4.25 12.15
CA VAL A 231 4.92 4.42 12.02
C VAL A 231 4.48 5.48 13.03
N ASP A 232 4.15 6.69 12.55
CA ASP A 232 3.70 7.80 13.40
C ASP A 232 2.18 8.00 13.30
N SER A 233 1.47 7.64 14.36
CA SER A 233 0.00 7.63 14.43
C SER A 233 -0.59 6.82 13.27
N GLY A 234 -0.25 5.54 13.18
CA GLY A 234 -0.70 4.62 12.13
C GLY A 234 -1.61 3.52 12.65
N VAL A 235 -1.59 2.38 11.95
CA VAL A 235 -2.32 1.15 12.30
C VAL A 235 -1.50 -0.08 11.91
N ALA A 236 -1.87 -1.24 12.46
CA ALA A 236 -1.28 -2.52 12.10
C ALA A 236 -1.48 -2.83 10.61
N PHE A 237 -0.51 -3.53 10.00
CA PHE A 237 -0.63 -4.03 8.62
C PHE A 237 -1.95 -4.79 8.43
N GLY A 238 -2.68 -4.46 7.36
CA GLY A 238 -3.93 -5.11 6.99
C GLY A 238 -5.10 -4.81 7.93
N CYS A 239 -4.99 -3.80 8.80
CA CYS A 239 -6.09 -3.32 9.63
C CYS A 239 -7.14 -2.58 8.79
N PHE A 240 -6.69 -1.78 7.80
CA PHE A 240 -7.58 -1.10 6.85
C PHE A 240 -8.09 -1.99 5.70
N ALA A 241 -7.71 -3.27 5.67
CA ALA A 241 -8.14 -4.19 4.64
C ALA A 241 -9.68 -4.23 4.55
N VAL A 242 -10.22 -4.03 3.35
CA VAL A 242 -11.65 -4.16 3.05
C VAL A 242 -11.85 -4.91 1.73
N PRO A 243 -11.78 -6.25 1.76
CA PRO A 243 -11.82 -7.08 0.55
C PRO A 243 -13.04 -6.79 -0.32
N GLY A 244 -12.83 -6.64 -1.63
CA GLY A 244 -13.87 -6.37 -2.61
C GLY A 244 -14.43 -4.95 -2.61
N GLN A 245 -13.84 -4.01 -1.86
CA GLN A 245 -14.12 -2.58 -1.97
C GLN A 245 -13.11 -1.90 -2.92
N PRO A 246 -13.43 -0.69 -3.44
CA PRO A 246 -12.48 0.10 -4.20
C PRO A 246 -11.18 0.37 -3.43
N GLU A 247 -10.09 0.65 -4.15
CA GLU A 247 -8.84 1.15 -3.56
C GLU A 247 -9.07 2.43 -2.74
N ASP A 248 -8.20 2.67 -1.75
CA ASP A 248 -8.27 3.81 -0.82
C ASP A 248 -9.59 3.89 -0.03
N SER A 249 -10.13 2.73 0.35
CA SER A 249 -11.36 2.65 1.15
C SER A 249 -11.10 2.77 2.65
N TRP A 250 -11.96 3.53 3.33
CA TRP A 250 -11.90 3.74 4.77
C TRP A 250 -12.49 2.57 5.56
N ASN A 251 -11.74 2.03 6.53
CA ASN A 251 -12.22 1.00 7.44
C ASN A 251 -12.51 1.58 8.83
N SER A 252 -13.78 1.89 9.10
CA SER A 252 -14.21 2.47 10.39
C SER A 252 -13.94 1.55 11.58
N GLN A 253 -14.08 0.23 11.41
CA GLN A 253 -13.82 -0.72 12.49
C GLN A 253 -12.35 -0.64 12.94
N CYS A 254 -11.43 -0.48 11.99
CA CYS A 254 -10.02 -0.25 12.30
C CYS A 254 -9.79 1.16 12.88
N SER A 255 -10.24 2.22 12.20
CA SER A 255 -9.95 3.59 12.62
C SER A 255 -10.49 3.91 14.02
N GLU A 256 -11.65 3.39 14.38
CA GLU A 256 -12.29 3.56 15.69
C GLU A 256 -11.72 2.62 16.76
N GLY A 257 -10.71 1.81 16.43
CA GLY A 257 -10.04 0.92 17.38
C GLY A 257 -10.91 -0.28 17.79
N GLN A 258 -11.87 -0.67 16.96
CA GLN A 258 -12.80 -1.78 17.24
C GLN A 258 -12.33 -3.11 16.65
N LEU A 259 -11.37 -3.09 15.72
CA LEU A 259 -10.75 -4.30 15.16
C LEU A 259 -9.65 -4.80 16.09
N VAL A 260 -10.04 -5.56 17.11
CA VAL A 260 -9.11 -6.14 18.09
C VAL A 260 -8.84 -7.61 17.75
N LEU A 261 -7.61 -7.92 17.38
CA LEU A 261 -7.20 -9.29 17.04
C LEU A 261 -6.13 -9.81 18.00
N THR A 262 -5.88 -11.12 17.94
CA THR A 262 -4.70 -11.73 18.55
C THR A 262 -3.45 -11.38 17.74
N GLY A 263 -2.28 -11.41 18.40
CA GLY A 263 -1.01 -11.22 17.70
C GLY A 263 -0.78 -12.23 16.57
N GLN A 264 -1.25 -13.49 16.72
CA GLN A 264 -1.17 -14.51 15.66
C GLN A 264 -2.03 -14.17 14.44
N GLN A 265 -3.25 -13.67 14.64
CA GLN A 265 -4.10 -13.22 13.54
C GLN A 265 -3.48 -12.03 12.80
N TRP A 266 -2.90 -11.08 13.54
CA TRP A 266 -2.17 -9.97 12.93
C TRP A 266 -0.92 -10.42 12.17
N ALA A 267 -0.14 -11.33 12.75
CA ALA A 267 1.05 -11.88 12.11
C ALA A 267 0.70 -12.70 10.86
N GLN A 268 -0.43 -13.41 10.86
CA GLN A 268 -0.90 -14.14 9.68
C GLN A 268 -1.22 -13.19 8.52
N LYS A 269 -1.85 -12.04 8.78
CA LYS A 269 -2.08 -11.01 7.76
C LYS A 269 -0.78 -10.55 7.11
N VAL A 270 0.26 -10.25 7.92
CA VAL A 270 1.59 -9.87 7.42
C VAL A 270 2.24 -11.00 6.61
N LYS A 271 2.20 -12.24 7.10
CA LYS A 271 2.78 -13.40 6.39
C LYS A 271 2.08 -13.71 5.07
N ASN A 272 0.78 -13.46 4.99
CA ASN A 272 0.01 -13.64 3.76
C ASN A 272 0.34 -12.60 2.69
N ALA A 273 0.93 -11.46 3.08
CA ALA A 273 1.35 -10.42 2.14
C ALA A 273 2.54 -10.84 1.28
N PHE A 274 3.40 -11.73 1.78
CA PHE A 274 4.50 -12.29 0.99
C PHE A 274 4.66 -13.80 1.28
N PRO A 275 3.79 -14.64 0.70
CA PRO A 275 3.81 -16.07 0.93
C PRO A 275 5.18 -16.69 0.61
N GLY A 276 5.74 -17.42 1.56
CA GLY A 276 7.05 -18.07 1.40
C GLY A 276 8.26 -17.20 1.74
N PHE A 277 8.07 -15.94 2.14
CA PHE A 277 9.18 -15.12 2.64
C PHE A 277 9.80 -15.74 3.90
N THR A 278 11.11 -15.98 3.85
CA THR A 278 11.91 -16.58 4.94
C THR A 278 12.99 -15.63 5.47
N GLY A 279 13.03 -14.40 4.95
CA GLY A 279 13.96 -13.37 5.41
C GLY A 279 13.52 -12.74 6.73
N THR A 280 14.19 -11.64 7.08
CA THR A 280 13.87 -10.86 8.29
C THR A 280 12.96 -9.69 7.95
N TYR A 281 11.92 -9.47 8.74
CA TYR A 281 11.07 -8.30 8.63
C TYR A 281 11.79 -7.02 9.12
N PRO A 282 11.43 -5.83 8.61
CA PRO A 282 12.09 -4.58 8.97
C PRO A 282 11.97 -4.29 10.47
N LYS A 283 13.00 -3.73 11.09
CA LYS A 283 12.90 -3.23 12.47
C LYS A 283 11.85 -2.11 12.56
N MET A 284 10.94 -2.16 13.54
CA MET A 284 9.79 -1.24 13.61
C MET A 284 9.81 -0.33 14.85
N GLN A 285 9.55 0.96 14.65
CA GLN A 285 9.23 1.90 15.71
C GLN A 285 7.82 2.43 15.49
N VAL A 286 6.95 2.30 16.48
CA VAL A 286 5.57 2.80 16.39
C VAL A 286 5.34 3.92 17.40
N TRP A 287 4.67 4.98 17.00
CA TRP A 287 4.34 6.14 17.81
C TRP A 287 2.84 6.38 17.75
N HIS A 288 2.20 6.65 18.89
CA HIS A 288 0.77 6.97 18.90
C HIS A 288 0.39 7.89 20.06
N GLY A 289 -0.62 8.72 19.86
CA GLY A 289 -1.16 9.61 20.89
C GLY A 289 -2.33 8.99 21.65
N THR A 290 -2.39 9.15 22.98
CA THR A 290 -3.53 8.62 23.76
C THR A 290 -4.82 9.42 23.59
N ALA A 291 -4.76 10.59 22.97
CA ALA A 291 -5.92 11.44 22.67
C ALA A 291 -6.22 11.50 21.16
N ASP A 292 -5.68 10.55 20.39
CA ASP A 292 -5.97 10.42 18.96
C ASP A 292 -7.43 10.02 18.74
N THR A 293 -8.16 10.85 17.98
CA THR A 293 -9.58 10.65 17.66
C THR A 293 -9.84 10.38 16.18
N THR A 294 -8.77 10.23 15.39
CA THR A 294 -8.85 9.83 13.98
C THR A 294 -8.53 8.34 13.85
N LEU A 295 -7.40 7.93 14.43
CA LEU A 295 -7.02 6.53 14.58
C LEU A 295 -6.92 6.25 16.07
N TYR A 296 -7.97 5.66 16.63
CA TYR A 296 -8.13 5.57 18.07
C TYR A 296 -6.97 4.80 18.71
N PRO A 297 -6.61 5.09 19.97
CA PRO A 297 -5.38 4.58 20.59
C PRO A 297 -5.31 3.06 20.71
N GLN A 298 -6.43 2.34 20.55
CA GLN A 298 -6.41 0.88 20.47
C GLN A 298 -5.48 0.36 19.36
N ASN A 299 -5.36 1.10 18.25
CA ASN A 299 -4.51 0.73 17.12
C ASN A 299 -3.03 0.58 17.51
N PHE A 300 -2.52 1.40 18.44
CA PHE A 300 -1.17 1.26 18.99
C PHE A 300 -0.95 -0.13 19.61
N PHE A 301 -1.92 -0.63 20.37
CA PHE A 301 -1.81 -1.94 20.99
C PHE A 301 -1.93 -3.07 19.96
N GLU A 302 -2.70 -2.87 18.88
CA GLU A 302 -2.76 -3.82 17.77
C GLU A 302 -1.42 -3.89 17.01
N GLU A 303 -0.74 -2.77 16.79
CA GLU A 303 0.62 -2.74 16.24
C GLU A 303 1.62 -3.44 17.15
N VAL A 304 1.56 -3.19 18.47
CA VAL A 304 2.39 -3.90 19.45
C VAL A 304 2.17 -5.40 19.38
N LYS A 305 0.92 -5.89 19.33
CA LYS A 305 0.62 -7.32 19.18
C LYS A 305 1.16 -7.89 17.88
N GLN A 306 1.01 -7.16 16.76
CA GLN A 306 1.47 -7.60 15.45
C GLN A 306 2.99 -7.78 15.44
N TRP A 307 3.74 -6.73 15.79
CA TRP A 307 5.19 -6.74 15.65
C TRP A 307 5.88 -7.59 16.71
N THR A 308 5.39 -7.63 17.96
CA THR A 308 5.90 -8.60 18.95
C THR A 308 5.72 -10.03 18.49
N THR A 309 4.60 -10.37 17.85
CA THR A 309 4.36 -11.73 17.34
C THR A 309 5.23 -12.04 16.12
N ILE A 310 5.40 -11.10 15.20
CA ILE A 310 6.29 -11.25 14.03
C ILE A 310 7.74 -11.53 14.47
N PHE A 311 8.22 -10.84 15.50
CA PHE A 311 9.58 -11.03 16.02
C PHE A 311 9.71 -12.09 17.11
N ASN A 312 8.62 -12.77 17.49
CA ASN A 312 8.59 -13.73 18.59
C ASN A 312 9.13 -13.12 19.91
N TYR A 313 8.72 -11.89 20.22
CA TYR A 313 9.02 -11.17 21.45
C TYR A 313 7.89 -11.32 22.49
N PRO A 314 8.18 -11.14 23.79
CA PRO A 314 7.14 -11.13 24.81
C PRO A 314 6.15 -9.98 24.59
N SER A 315 4.93 -10.14 25.09
CA SER A 315 3.91 -9.08 25.10
C SER A 315 4.17 -8.00 26.15
N THR A 316 5.17 -8.20 27.01
CA THR A 316 5.62 -7.22 28.02
C THR A 316 6.96 -6.62 27.59
N PRO A 317 7.17 -5.30 27.73
CA PRO A 317 8.43 -4.66 27.37
C PRO A 317 9.62 -5.24 28.17
N LEU A 318 10.76 -5.41 27.51
CA LEU A 318 12.04 -5.77 28.15
C LEU A 318 12.65 -4.60 28.91
N SER A 319 12.39 -3.38 28.44
CA SER A 319 12.81 -2.16 29.12
C SER A 319 11.87 -1.01 28.83
N ASN A 320 11.60 -0.20 29.86
CA ASN A 320 10.90 1.07 29.77
C ASN A 320 11.92 2.19 30.01
N VAL A 321 12.71 2.52 28.99
CA VAL A 321 13.68 3.62 29.11
C VAL A 321 13.06 4.86 28.49
N THR A 322 12.77 5.85 29.30
CA THR A 322 12.51 7.21 28.82
C THR A 322 13.75 7.66 28.04
N GLN A 323 13.62 7.87 26.73
CA GLN A 323 14.69 8.53 25.98
C GLN A 323 14.90 9.91 26.61
N THR A 324 16.14 10.26 26.94
CA THR A 324 16.48 11.52 27.63
C THR A 324 15.98 12.78 26.93
N ASN A 325 15.63 12.67 25.65
CA ASN A 325 15.21 13.77 24.79
C ASN A 325 13.70 13.78 24.49
N LEU A 326 12.90 12.93 25.14
CA LEU A 326 11.44 12.94 25.02
C LEU A 326 10.81 13.58 26.27
N GLY A 327 9.67 14.24 26.08
CA GLY A 327 8.89 14.82 27.17
C GLY A 327 8.44 13.74 28.18
N SER A 328 8.16 14.15 29.41
CA SER A 328 7.72 13.24 30.48
C SER A 328 6.40 12.51 30.19
N ASN A 329 5.62 13.01 29.23
CA ASN A 329 4.37 12.40 28.76
C ASN A 329 4.58 11.31 27.68
N TYR A 330 5.83 11.03 27.27
CA TYR A 330 6.15 9.98 26.30
C TYR A 330 6.63 8.72 27.02
N HIS A 331 5.93 7.61 26.78
CA HIS A 331 6.24 6.31 27.36
C HIS A 331 6.82 5.41 26.30
N ASN A 332 8.12 5.14 26.40
CA ASN A 332 8.85 4.29 25.48
C ASN A 332 8.97 2.87 26.03
N ALA A 333 8.53 1.89 25.25
CA ALA A 333 8.64 0.47 25.51
C ALA A 333 9.51 -0.19 24.43
N THR A 334 10.55 -0.90 24.86
CA THR A 334 11.39 -1.73 23.97
C THR A 334 11.10 -3.20 24.22
N PHE A 335 10.71 -3.93 23.18
CA PHE A 335 10.35 -5.36 23.26
C PHE A 335 11.47 -6.27 22.77
N GLY A 336 12.43 -5.72 22.02
CA GLY A 336 13.63 -6.39 21.54
C GLY A 336 14.41 -5.48 20.60
N PRO A 337 15.53 -5.95 20.03
CA PRO A 337 16.40 -5.12 19.18
C PRO A 337 15.70 -4.56 17.93
N ASN A 338 14.66 -5.25 17.45
CA ASN A 338 13.93 -4.88 16.24
C ASN A 338 12.56 -4.24 16.49
N PHE A 339 12.16 -4.00 17.74
CA PHE A 339 10.85 -3.40 18.01
C PHE A 339 10.81 -2.47 19.21
N GLN A 340 10.36 -1.23 18.96
CA GLN A 340 10.13 -0.20 19.96
C GLN A 340 8.76 0.46 19.74
N ALA A 341 8.07 0.79 20.82
CA ALA A 341 6.74 1.40 20.79
C ALA A 341 6.70 2.59 21.75
N ILE A 342 6.23 3.74 21.28
CA ILE A 342 6.18 4.98 22.04
C ILE A 342 4.73 5.47 22.11
N LEU A 343 4.19 5.58 23.31
CA LEU A 343 2.85 6.09 23.56
C LEU A 343 2.93 7.49 24.17
N ALA A 344 2.34 8.48 23.51
CA ALA A 344 2.38 9.88 23.89
C ALA A 344 1.08 10.28 24.61
N THR A 345 1.14 10.38 25.93
CA THR A 345 0.01 10.74 26.78
C THR A 345 -0.45 12.17 26.49
N GLY A 346 -1.77 12.32 26.23
CA GLY A 346 -2.43 13.59 25.95
C GLY A 346 -2.21 14.16 24.55
N VAL A 347 -1.51 13.44 23.67
CA VAL A 347 -1.26 13.86 22.29
C VAL A 347 -2.36 13.31 21.36
N GLY A 348 -2.83 14.15 20.43
CA GLY A 348 -3.89 13.81 19.48
C GLY A 348 -3.36 13.24 18.15
N HIS A 349 -4.15 13.41 17.08
CA HIS A 349 -3.73 13.04 15.72
C HIS A 349 -3.00 14.21 15.05
N THR A 350 -1.71 14.14 14.76
CA THR A 350 -0.75 13.04 14.97
C THR A 350 0.24 13.36 16.09
N VAL A 351 1.08 12.38 16.45
CA VAL A 351 2.24 12.68 17.29
C VAL A 351 3.15 13.66 16.53
N PRO A 352 3.69 14.71 17.18
CA PRO A 352 4.68 15.57 16.54
C PRO A 352 5.88 14.76 16.06
N LEU A 353 6.42 15.08 14.90
CA LEU A 353 7.58 14.36 14.36
C LEU A 353 8.82 14.52 15.26
N PHE A 354 9.47 13.40 15.54
CA PHE A 354 10.76 13.32 16.25
C PHE A 354 11.86 12.81 15.31
N GLU A 355 12.09 13.49 14.19
CA GLU A 355 12.91 12.96 13.10
C GLU A 355 14.35 12.64 13.53
N GLN A 356 14.93 13.42 14.45
CA GLN A 356 16.26 13.12 15.00
C GLN A 356 16.29 11.77 15.72
N GLN A 357 15.27 11.46 16.52
CA GLN A 357 15.11 10.18 17.21
C GLN A 357 14.80 9.05 16.22
N TYR A 358 14.05 9.35 15.16
CA TYR A 358 13.81 8.39 14.08
C TYR A 358 15.15 7.99 13.45
N LEU A 359 16.01 8.96 13.11
CA LEU A 359 17.34 8.67 12.54
C LEU A 359 18.24 7.86 13.47
N GLN A 360 18.17 8.07 14.79
CA GLN A 360 18.88 7.24 15.77
C GLN A 360 18.38 5.79 15.74
N PHE A 361 17.05 5.60 15.70
CA PHE A 361 16.46 4.26 15.62
C PHE A 361 16.84 3.55 14.31
N LEU A 362 16.86 4.29 13.19
CA LEU A 362 17.25 3.80 11.86
C LEU A 362 18.77 3.54 11.73
N GLY A 363 19.58 3.94 12.71
CA GLY A 363 21.04 3.81 12.65
C GLY A 363 21.68 4.73 11.60
N ILE A 364 21.10 5.91 11.40
CA ILE A 364 21.64 6.98 10.55
C ILE A 364 22.45 7.98 11.38
N ALA A 365 21.94 8.33 12.57
CA ALA A 365 22.48 9.36 13.45
C ALA A 365 23.23 8.79 14.66
#